data_AF-A0A2N9Y8J5-F1
#
_entry.id   AF-A0A2N9Y8J5-F1
#
_cell.length_a   1.000
_cell.length_b   1.000
_cell.length_c   1.000
_cell.angle_alpha   90.00
_cell.angle_beta   90.00
_cell.angle_gamma   90.00
#
_symmetry.space_group_name_H-M   'P 1'
#
loop_
_entity.id
_entity.type
_entity.pdbx_description
1 polymer ?
#
loop_
_entity_poly.entity_id
_entity_poly.type
_entity_poly.pdbx_seq_one_letter_code
_entity_poly.pdbx_strand_id
1 'polypeptide(L)'
;MGRFFFTFIFAVFLCFFSLASFAESIREQAIDQSERIQRQQTQEQRFQRLHRRNATHEILLQDDNESTVFQSDSTPKNCLLIKSIEFVGAQLISLTHLHNTISFWEGRCLGIAEINKVLKAVTKLYMKRGYIAVRAYLPEQDLRGGRLKIVVVEGQVEDITLEGHKVERQYQGEIITAFPNLVGQPAHLRSIEQGLDQINRLFSRHATINLGAGDAPGGSILDIHIDKQKPWLFTLSSDNLGAKATGLYQTRVSFSFDDLLGINDQWSFSYQRSMNGGPYHFFGKRPNSDTITGSFSIPYGYWTVGFDGSWSQYHSSIKGIFSDIMTSGKSLSLTPWLSRVIDRDQEGKTWITGRLTWKYSDNFIMGSRVDVSSRKLAIATLELDHSRKWMGGELSAHIGFHKGLAILGAYDDKEQETSTKNAPKGQFSKLSFSLGYARPFSLKQYNFRYNTLLSGQLSPDTLFSSEQLSLGGSSSVRGVREAVYYGNNGVFWRNELSLLLPGFSSKMGRRFMSQFAPYMALDLGMVANAPLRNSFGGSLVGTTLGFHASGEILDMDLSYSNILTQSTPREQGNATGLFQVRTLLRF
;
A
#
# COMPACT_ATOMS: atom_id res chain seq x y z
N MET A 1 -29.34 37.85 -50.59
CA MET A 1 -29.49 36.51 -50.00
C MET A 1 -28.18 35.77 -49.71
N GLY A 2 -26.98 36.25 -50.09
CA GLY A 2 -25.74 35.48 -49.85
C GLY A 2 -25.12 35.58 -48.45
N ARG A 3 -25.36 36.67 -47.70
CA ARG A 3 -24.72 36.89 -46.38
C ARG A 3 -25.38 36.16 -45.21
N PHE A 4 -26.67 35.86 -45.27
CA PHE A 4 -27.38 35.13 -44.21
C PHE A 4 -27.14 33.62 -44.25
N PHE A 5 -26.90 33.07 -45.46
CA PHE A 5 -26.67 31.64 -45.66
C PHE A 5 -25.29 31.21 -45.12
N PHE A 6 -24.29 32.08 -45.21
CA PHE A 6 -22.93 31.79 -44.74
C PHE A 6 -22.81 31.83 -43.21
N THR A 7 -23.50 32.76 -42.53
CA THR A 7 -23.54 32.81 -41.06
C THR A 7 -24.30 31.64 -40.45
N PHE A 8 -25.34 31.15 -41.13
CA PHE A 8 -26.11 29.98 -40.67
C PHE A 8 -25.29 28.69 -40.78
N ILE A 9 -24.56 28.49 -41.88
CA ILE A 9 -23.65 27.34 -42.05
C ILE A 9 -22.50 27.40 -41.02
N PHE A 10 -21.95 28.58 -40.74
CA PHE A 10 -20.89 28.74 -39.74
C PHE A 10 -21.38 28.48 -38.30
N ALA A 11 -22.59 28.90 -37.96
CA ALA A 11 -23.21 28.63 -36.65
C ALA A 11 -23.57 27.14 -36.47
N VAL A 12 -24.02 26.47 -37.53
CA VAL A 12 -24.27 25.02 -37.54
C VAL A 12 -22.95 24.26 -37.38
N PHE A 13 -21.87 24.67 -38.05
CA PHE A 13 -20.55 24.05 -37.91
C PHE A 13 -19.96 24.23 -36.50
N LEU A 14 -20.13 25.40 -35.87
CA LEU A 14 -19.74 25.66 -34.48
C LEU A 14 -20.58 24.84 -33.46
N CYS A 15 -21.85 24.57 -33.74
CA CYS A 15 -22.68 23.69 -32.91
C CYS A 15 -22.32 22.20 -33.06
N PHE A 16 -21.86 21.75 -34.23
CA PHE A 16 -21.37 20.37 -34.40
C PHE A 16 -20.07 20.13 -33.64
N PHE A 17 -19.18 21.13 -33.53
CA PHE A 17 -17.96 21.02 -32.74
C PHE A 17 -18.21 20.99 -31.23
N SER A 18 -19.21 21.72 -30.71
CA SER A 18 -19.50 21.73 -29.27
C SER A 18 -20.16 20.42 -28.78
N LEU A 19 -20.99 19.76 -29.60
CA LEU A 19 -21.63 18.49 -29.24
C LEU A 19 -20.63 17.32 -29.13
N ALA A 20 -19.60 17.30 -29.97
CA ALA A 20 -18.51 16.33 -29.87
C ALA A 20 -17.74 16.47 -28.55
N SER A 21 -17.50 17.71 -28.10
CA SER A 21 -16.81 17.99 -26.83
C SER A 21 -17.58 17.50 -25.59
N PHE A 22 -18.92 17.54 -25.60
CA PHE A 22 -19.74 17.01 -24.49
C PHE A 22 -19.79 15.47 -24.45
N ALA A 23 -19.83 14.82 -25.62
CA ALA A 23 -19.74 13.35 -25.67
C ALA A 23 -18.34 12.85 -25.29
N GLU A 24 -17.31 13.64 -25.64
CA GLU A 24 -15.92 13.39 -25.27
C GLU A 24 -15.69 13.52 -23.76
N SER A 25 -16.26 14.53 -23.09
CA SER A 25 -16.11 14.69 -21.64
C SER A 25 -16.77 13.56 -20.84
N ILE A 26 -17.93 13.06 -21.26
CA ILE A 26 -18.60 11.93 -20.59
C ILE A 26 -17.84 10.62 -20.77
N ARG A 27 -17.25 10.39 -21.96
CA ARG A 27 -16.32 9.28 -22.20
C ARG A 27 -15.12 9.35 -21.27
N GLU A 28 -14.50 10.53 -21.13
CA GLU A 28 -13.38 10.74 -20.23
C GLU A 28 -13.76 10.52 -18.77
N GLN A 29 -14.94 10.97 -18.34
CA GLN A 29 -15.48 10.70 -17.00
C GLN A 29 -15.69 9.20 -16.73
N ALA A 30 -16.15 8.44 -17.73
CA ALA A 30 -16.33 7.00 -17.60
C ALA A 30 -15.00 6.25 -17.50
N ILE A 31 -14.00 6.64 -18.32
CA ILE A 31 -12.64 6.11 -18.25
C ILE A 31 -12.03 6.45 -16.88
N ASP A 32 -12.11 7.71 -16.46
CA ASP A 32 -11.62 8.18 -15.18
C ASP A 32 -12.29 7.45 -14.01
N GLN A 33 -13.59 7.18 -14.05
CA GLN A 33 -14.26 6.37 -13.02
C GLN A 33 -13.65 4.97 -12.91
N SER A 34 -13.38 4.28 -14.03
CA SER A 34 -12.76 2.96 -13.99
C SER A 34 -11.34 3.00 -13.41
N GLU A 35 -10.54 4.00 -13.81
CA GLU A 35 -9.18 4.21 -13.29
C GLU A 35 -9.19 4.62 -11.82
N ARG A 36 -10.16 5.44 -11.38
CA ARG A 36 -10.35 5.80 -9.97
C ARG A 36 -10.65 4.60 -9.11
N ILE A 37 -11.51 3.69 -9.58
CA ILE A 37 -11.83 2.46 -8.84
C ILE A 37 -10.55 1.64 -8.63
N GLN A 38 -9.73 1.46 -9.67
CA GLN A 38 -8.46 0.74 -9.56
C GLN A 38 -7.47 1.45 -8.62
N ARG A 39 -7.35 2.79 -8.71
CA ARG A 39 -6.51 3.59 -7.81
C ARG A 39 -6.99 3.50 -6.35
N GLN A 40 -8.29 3.61 -6.10
CA GLN A 40 -8.86 3.49 -4.75
C GLN A 40 -8.60 2.11 -4.15
N GLN A 41 -8.79 1.03 -4.92
CA GLN A 41 -8.46 -0.32 -4.45
C GLN A 41 -6.98 -0.47 -4.11
N THR A 42 -6.10 0.05 -4.97
CA THR A 42 -4.65 -0.01 -4.73
C THR A 42 -4.28 0.78 -3.46
N GLN A 43 -4.89 1.96 -3.26
CA GLN A 43 -4.71 2.76 -2.05
C GLN A 43 -5.26 2.07 -0.80
N GLU A 44 -6.45 1.46 -0.87
CA GLU A 44 -7.04 0.71 0.25
C GLU A 44 -6.19 -0.50 0.62
N GLN A 45 -5.68 -1.26 -0.35
CA GLN A 45 -4.77 -2.38 -0.10
C GLN A 45 -3.47 -1.91 0.55
N ARG A 46 -2.88 -0.80 0.07
CA ARG A 46 -1.68 -0.20 0.67
C ARG A 46 -1.96 0.24 2.12
N PHE A 47 -3.08 0.92 2.34
CA PHE A 47 -3.49 1.39 3.66
C PHE A 47 -3.74 0.23 4.64
N GLN A 48 -4.41 -0.84 4.20
CA GLN A 48 -4.62 -2.04 5.01
C GLN A 48 -3.29 -2.74 5.37
N ARG A 49 -2.35 -2.82 4.43
CA ARG A 49 -1.00 -3.36 4.71
C ARG A 49 -0.26 -2.53 5.76
N LEU A 50 -0.35 -1.20 5.68
CA LEU A 50 0.24 -0.29 6.67
C LEU A 50 -0.41 -0.47 8.06
N HIS A 51 -1.73 -0.59 8.13
CA HIS A 51 -2.44 -0.76 9.40
C HIS A 51 -2.19 -2.12 10.07
N ARG A 52 -2.04 -3.20 9.30
CA ARG A 52 -1.71 -4.52 9.86
C ARG A 52 -0.32 -4.57 10.48
N ARG A 53 0.60 -3.72 10.02
CA ARG A 53 1.92 -3.56 10.65
C ARG A 53 1.85 -3.08 12.10
N ASN A 54 0.80 -2.35 12.48
CA ASN A 54 0.63 -1.95 13.89
C ASN A 54 0.27 -3.12 14.80
N ALA A 55 -0.13 -4.28 14.25
CA ALA A 55 -0.53 -5.47 15.02
C ALA A 55 0.59 -6.53 15.15
N THR A 56 1.67 -6.44 14.36
CA THR A 56 2.86 -7.28 14.56
C THR A 56 3.54 -6.87 15.86
N HIS A 57 3.32 -7.70 16.88
CA HIS A 57 3.96 -7.58 18.17
C HIS A 57 5.46 -7.80 17.99
N GLU A 58 6.24 -6.99 18.69
CA GLU A 58 7.68 -7.18 18.82
C GLU A 58 7.94 -8.59 19.36
N ILE A 59 8.94 -9.27 18.80
CA ILE A 59 9.53 -10.42 19.48
C ILE A 59 10.08 -9.85 20.79
N LEU A 60 9.40 -10.15 21.90
CA LEU A 60 9.82 -9.79 23.24
C LEU A 60 11.08 -10.58 23.56
N LEU A 61 12.22 -10.07 23.12
CA LEU A 61 13.50 -10.46 23.70
C LEU A 61 13.45 -9.98 25.16
N GLN A 62 13.59 -10.90 26.11
CA GLN A 62 13.77 -10.52 27.51
C GLN A 62 14.99 -9.61 27.59
N ASP A 63 14.76 -8.31 27.79
CA ASP A 63 15.80 -7.38 28.16
C ASP A 63 16.19 -7.71 29.61
N ASP A 64 17.35 -8.32 29.79
CA ASP A 64 18.08 -8.22 31.05
C ASP A 64 18.47 -6.76 31.22
N ASN A 65 17.55 -6.01 31.85
CA ASN A 65 17.62 -4.59 32.04
C ASN A 65 18.69 -4.25 33.11
N GLU A 66 19.96 -4.32 32.72
CA GLU A 66 21.06 -3.68 33.45
C GLU A 66 21.68 -2.60 32.56
N SER A 67 21.06 -1.41 32.61
CA SER A 67 21.75 -0.17 32.26
C SER A 67 22.86 0.08 33.28
N THR A 68 24.00 -0.60 33.13
CA THR A 68 25.21 -0.23 33.86
C THR A 68 25.96 0.80 33.05
N VAL A 69 25.79 2.06 33.48
CA VAL A 69 26.70 3.16 33.16
C VAL A 69 28.14 2.66 33.37
N PHE A 70 28.99 2.88 32.38
CA PHE A 70 30.42 2.60 32.47
C PHE A 70 31.07 3.53 33.50
N GLN A 71 30.92 3.21 34.79
CA GLN A 71 31.74 3.78 35.85
C GLN A 71 32.92 2.85 36.12
N SER A 72 34.10 3.37 35.82
CA SER A 72 35.39 2.83 36.23
C SER A 72 35.64 3.25 37.68
N ASP A 73 35.19 2.48 38.66
CA ASP A 73 35.63 2.69 40.05
C ASP A 73 35.66 1.37 40.83
N SER A 74 36.70 0.60 40.57
CA SER A 74 37.48 -0.16 41.55
C SER A 74 38.46 -1.03 40.78
N THR A 75 39.77 -0.84 41.01
CA THR A 75 40.76 -1.82 40.59
C THR A 75 40.41 -3.16 41.24
N PRO A 76 40.14 -4.23 40.47
CA PRO A 76 39.71 -5.49 41.06
C PRO A 76 40.83 -6.02 41.96
N LYS A 77 40.52 -6.32 43.23
CA LYS A 77 41.52 -6.84 44.19
C LYS A 77 42.17 -8.14 43.71
N ASN A 78 41.46 -8.92 42.89
CA ASN A 78 41.97 -10.09 42.17
C ASN A 78 41.67 -9.93 40.67
N CYS A 79 42.67 -9.57 39.88
CA CYS A 79 42.56 -9.47 38.42
C CYS A 79 43.75 -10.14 37.72
N LEU A 80 43.55 -10.53 36.47
CA LEU A 80 44.58 -11.12 35.62
C LEU A 80 44.87 -10.18 34.46
N LEU A 81 46.16 -9.96 34.15
CA LEU A 81 46.56 -9.15 33.01
C LEU A 81 46.26 -9.92 31.71
N ILE A 82 45.27 -9.46 30.95
CA ILE A 82 44.89 -10.04 29.65
C ILE A 82 45.57 -9.23 28.54
N LYS A 83 46.57 -9.82 27.89
CA LYS A 83 47.32 -9.26 26.76
C LYS A 83 46.53 -9.31 25.46
N SER A 84 45.82 -10.40 25.21
CA SER A 84 45.05 -10.60 23.98
C SER A 84 43.80 -11.45 24.24
N ILE A 85 42.76 -11.21 23.45
CA ILE A 85 41.51 -11.97 23.48
C ILE A 85 41.37 -12.70 22.14
N GLU A 86 41.23 -14.02 22.17
CA GLU A 86 41.09 -14.86 20.98
C GLU A 86 39.65 -15.40 20.89
N PHE A 87 39.02 -15.28 19.72
CA PHE A 87 37.69 -15.82 19.46
C PHE A 87 37.75 -17.16 18.72
N VAL A 88 36.94 -18.12 19.17
CA VAL A 88 36.75 -19.42 18.48
C VAL A 88 35.26 -19.63 18.20
N GLY A 89 34.93 -20.07 16.99
CA GLY A 89 33.54 -20.32 16.56
C GLY A 89 32.78 -19.10 16.02
N ALA A 90 33.40 -17.90 16.03
CA ALA A 90 32.82 -16.70 15.43
C ALA A 90 33.06 -16.67 13.91
N GLN A 91 32.02 -16.94 13.11
CA GLN A 91 32.07 -16.94 11.64
C GLN A 91 31.14 -15.89 11.02
N LEU A 92 30.02 -15.57 11.66
CA LEU A 92 29.01 -14.62 11.15
C LEU A 92 29.43 -13.16 11.29
N ILE A 93 30.35 -12.88 12.20
CA ILE A 93 30.92 -11.54 12.41
C ILE A 93 32.43 -11.61 12.23
N SER A 94 32.97 -10.73 11.38
CA SER A 94 34.43 -10.66 11.18
C SER A 94 35.17 -10.33 12.47
N LEU A 95 36.31 -11.00 12.66
CA LEU A 95 37.15 -10.83 13.85
C LEU A 95 37.55 -9.37 14.09
N THR A 96 37.80 -8.58 13.03
CA THR A 96 38.10 -7.14 13.15
C THR A 96 37.01 -6.37 13.88
N HIS A 97 35.72 -6.66 13.60
CA HIS A 97 34.61 -6.00 14.29
C HIS A 97 34.50 -6.45 15.75
N LEU A 98 34.77 -7.72 16.03
CA LEU A 98 34.81 -8.24 17.39
C LEU A 98 35.92 -7.56 18.20
N HIS A 99 37.15 -7.55 17.70
CA HIS A 99 38.28 -6.87 18.35
C HIS A 99 38.02 -5.38 18.53
N ASN A 100 37.48 -4.68 17.53
CA ASN A 100 37.13 -3.26 17.68
C ASN A 100 36.12 -3.01 18.81
N THR A 101 35.19 -3.94 19.02
CA THR A 101 34.18 -3.85 20.09
C THR A 101 34.78 -4.06 21.48
N ILE A 102 35.83 -4.88 21.57
CA ILE A 102 36.43 -5.29 22.85
C ILE A 102 37.83 -4.70 23.13
N SER A 103 38.36 -3.88 22.22
CA SER A 103 39.71 -3.31 22.28
C SER A 103 40.00 -2.56 23.58
N PHE A 104 38.96 -2.00 24.21
CA PHE A 104 39.07 -1.36 25.51
C PHE A 104 39.58 -2.30 26.62
N TRP A 105 39.25 -3.59 26.58
CA TRP A 105 39.63 -4.56 27.61
C TRP A 105 40.95 -5.27 27.33
N GLU A 106 41.46 -5.23 26.09
CA GLU A 106 42.76 -5.79 25.74
C GLU A 106 43.90 -4.99 26.38
N GLY A 107 44.93 -5.69 26.89
CA GLY A 107 46.07 -5.10 27.58
C GLY A 107 45.79 -4.63 29.01
N ARG A 108 44.62 -4.95 29.59
CA ARG A 108 44.22 -4.53 30.94
C ARG A 108 44.12 -5.68 31.93
N CYS A 109 44.13 -5.33 33.22
CA CYS A 109 43.85 -6.30 34.29
C CYS A 109 42.34 -6.50 34.42
N LEU A 110 41.85 -7.69 34.10
CA LEU A 110 40.42 -8.03 34.10
C LEU A 110 40.11 -8.97 35.27
N GLY A 111 39.09 -8.63 36.06
CA GLY A 111 38.45 -9.56 37.00
C GLY A 111 37.26 -10.26 36.34
N ILE A 112 36.55 -11.07 37.13
CA ILE A 112 35.36 -11.82 36.66
C ILE A 112 34.27 -10.86 36.14
N ALA A 113 34.07 -9.74 36.81
CA ALA A 113 33.08 -8.74 36.41
C ALA A 113 33.43 -8.13 35.04
N GLU A 114 34.69 -7.82 34.79
CA GLU A 114 35.15 -7.28 33.50
C GLU A 114 35.04 -8.33 32.39
N ILE A 115 35.41 -9.59 32.65
CA ILE A 115 35.28 -10.67 31.67
C ILE A 115 33.80 -10.87 31.29
N ASN A 116 32.88 -10.83 32.26
CA ASN A 116 31.45 -10.89 31.98
C ASN A 116 30.97 -9.70 31.14
N LYS A 117 31.54 -8.51 31.33
CA LYS A 117 31.28 -7.34 30.46
C LYS A 117 31.76 -7.58 29.02
N VAL A 118 32.93 -8.20 28.83
CA VAL A 118 33.44 -8.58 27.50
C VAL A 118 32.47 -9.57 26.81
N LEU A 119 32.05 -10.62 27.52
CA LEU A 119 31.10 -11.61 26.98
C LEU A 119 29.76 -10.95 26.62
N LYS A 120 29.20 -10.12 27.51
CA LYS A 120 27.97 -9.34 27.24
C LYS A 120 28.14 -8.42 26.02
N ALA A 121 29.29 -7.74 25.86
CA ALA A 121 29.55 -6.87 24.73
C ALA A 121 29.59 -7.62 23.40
N VAL A 122 30.21 -8.81 23.39
CA VAL A 122 30.24 -9.70 22.22
C VAL A 122 28.82 -10.17 21.87
N THR A 123 28.08 -10.72 22.83
CA THR A 123 26.68 -11.15 22.60
C THR A 123 25.81 -10.01 22.10
N LYS A 124 25.93 -8.81 22.70
CA LYS A 124 25.19 -7.62 22.27
C LYS A 124 25.53 -7.18 20.84
N LEU A 125 26.77 -7.37 20.38
CA LEU A 125 27.15 -7.11 18.99
C LEU A 125 26.39 -8.04 18.02
N TYR A 126 26.30 -9.33 18.35
CA TYR A 126 25.53 -10.30 17.56
C TYR A 126 24.04 -9.96 17.53
N MET A 127 23.45 -9.66 18.69
CA MET A 127 22.05 -9.26 18.79
C MET A 127 21.76 -7.98 17.98
N LYS A 128 22.65 -6.98 18.04
CA LYS A 128 22.55 -5.76 17.24
C LYS A 128 22.59 -6.04 15.73
N ARG A 129 23.27 -7.10 15.32
CA ARG A 129 23.29 -7.59 13.93
C ARG A 129 22.14 -8.53 13.58
N GLY A 130 21.22 -8.76 14.51
CA GLY A 130 20.03 -9.58 14.31
C GLY A 130 20.19 -11.06 14.64
N TYR A 131 21.35 -11.52 15.12
CA TYR A 131 21.54 -12.90 15.54
C TYR A 131 21.13 -13.09 17.00
N ILE A 132 20.03 -13.81 17.21
CA ILE A 132 19.37 -13.90 18.53
C ILE A 132 19.72 -15.18 19.29
N ALA A 133 20.13 -16.25 18.61
CA ALA A 133 20.56 -17.50 19.23
C ALA A 133 22.09 -17.58 19.35
N VAL A 134 22.75 -16.54 19.89
CA VAL A 134 24.23 -16.53 20.02
C VAL A 134 24.63 -16.48 21.48
N ARG A 135 25.60 -17.33 21.85
CA ARG A 135 26.18 -17.33 23.20
C ARG A 135 27.70 -17.28 23.14
N ALA A 136 28.27 -16.19 23.65
CA ALA A 136 29.69 -16.12 23.99
C ALA A 136 29.89 -16.66 25.41
N TYR A 137 30.81 -17.61 25.58
CA TYR A 137 31.15 -18.15 26.89
C TYR A 137 32.65 -18.39 27.03
N LEU A 138 33.08 -18.52 28.29
CA LEU A 138 34.46 -18.78 28.64
C LEU A 138 34.64 -20.29 28.91
N PRO A 139 35.36 -21.05 28.06
CA PRO A 139 35.70 -22.43 28.37
C PRO A 139 36.76 -22.47 29.49
N GLU A 140 36.90 -23.65 30.11
CA GLU A 140 38.00 -23.92 31.03
C GLU A 140 39.35 -23.74 30.32
N GLN A 141 40.23 -22.91 30.90
CA GLN A 141 41.49 -22.51 30.30
C GLN A 141 42.48 -21.97 31.33
N ASP A 142 43.76 -21.97 31.00
CA ASP A 142 44.83 -21.35 31.78
C ASP A 142 45.12 -19.92 31.31
N LEU A 143 44.93 -18.95 32.20
CA LEU A 143 45.11 -17.52 31.92
C LEU A 143 46.49 -16.98 32.32
N ARG A 144 47.42 -17.82 32.83
CA ARG A 144 48.77 -17.37 33.25
C ARG A 144 49.57 -16.69 32.13
N GLY A 145 49.33 -17.08 30.88
CA GLY A 145 49.95 -16.47 29.70
C GLY A 145 49.37 -15.11 29.29
N GLY A 146 48.28 -14.68 29.93
CA GLY A 146 47.54 -13.45 29.58
C GLY A 146 46.76 -13.55 28.27
N ARG A 147 46.41 -14.75 27.79
CA ARG A 147 45.58 -14.95 26.59
C ARG A 147 44.21 -15.46 27.02
N LEU A 148 43.17 -14.70 26.68
CA LEU A 148 41.78 -15.03 27.02
C LEU A 148 41.07 -15.60 25.78
N LYS A 149 40.73 -16.88 25.80
CA LYS A 149 39.99 -17.55 24.74
C LYS A 149 38.49 -17.49 25.01
N ILE A 150 37.73 -16.87 24.11
CA ILE A 150 36.26 -16.81 24.16
C ILE A 150 35.70 -17.72 23.06
N VAL A 151 34.81 -18.63 23.43
CA VAL A 151 34.09 -19.48 22.46
C VAL A 151 32.73 -18.85 22.19
N VAL A 152 32.42 -18.66 20.92
CA VAL A 152 31.12 -18.15 20.45
C VAL A 152 30.38 -19.31 19.79
N VAL A 153 29.21 -19.64 20.34
CA VAL A 153 28.28 -20.58 19.72
C VAL A 153 27.28 -19.77 18.91
N GLU A 154 27.42 -19.85 17.59
CA GLU A 154 26.52 -19.24 16.64
C GLU A 154 25.36 -20.20 16.36
N GLY A 155 24.25 -19.99 17.07
CA GLY A 155 23.12 -20.89 17.00
C GLY A 155 22.33 -20.80 15.69
N GLN A 156 21.73 -21.93 15.34
CA GLN A 156 21.00 -22.14 14.10
C GLN A 156 19.59 -22.62 14.40
N VAL A 157 18.69 -22.37 13.45
CA VAL A 157 17.34 -22.92 13.50
C VAL A 157 17.42 -24.41 13.22
N GLU A 158 17.11 -25.23 14.22
CA GLU A 158 17.16 -26.69 14.14
C GLU A 158 15.88 -27.27 13.52
N ASP A 159 14.73 -26.77 13.97
CA ASP A 159 13.43 -27.18 13.46
C ASP A 159 12.41 -26.05 13.62
N ILE A 160 11.29 -26.17 12.91
CA ILE A 160 10.12 -25.31 13.05
C ILE A 160 8.96 -26.20 13.50
N THR A 161 8.32 -25.80 14.59
CA THR A 161 7.16 -26.48 15.17
C THR A 161 5.93 -25.58 15.12
N LEU A 162 4.75 -26.19 15.16
CA LEU A 162 3.48 -25.51 15.21
C LEU A 162 2.77 -25.95 16.50
N GLU A 163 2.53 -25.01 17.41
CA GLU A 163 1.88 -25.24 18.70
C GLU A 163 2.56 -26.38 19.51
N GLY A 164 3.89 -26.42 19.51
CA GLY A 164 4.70 -27.42 20.19
C GLY A 164 4.75 -28.80 19.51
N HIS A 165 4.18 -28.94 18.32
CA HIS A 165 4.15 -30.20 17.57
C HIS A 165 4.93 -30.11 16.26
N LYS A 166 5.43 -31.26 15.77
CA LYS A 166 6.04 -31.34 14.44
C LYS A 166 5.02 -30.94 13.38
N VAL A 167 5.47 -30.17 12.40
CA VAL A 167 4.61 -29.67 11.32
C VAL A 167 4.05 -30.83 10.50
N GLU A 168 2.74 -31.02 10.59
CA GLU A 168 2.03 -32.01 9.80
C GLU A 168 2.05 -31.66 8.31
N ARG A 169 1.93 -32.68 7.45
CA ARG A 169 1.98 -32.52 5.99
C ARG A 169 1.02 -31.46 5.45
N GLN A 170 -0.16 -31.33 6.05
CA GLN A 170 -1.18 -30.36 5.64
C GLN A 170 -0.80 -28.89 5.89
N TYR A 171 0.11 -28.61 6.83
CA TYR A 171 0.59 -27.26 7.17
C TYR A 171 1.99 -26.96 6.63
N GLN A 172 2.59 -27.91 5.91
CA GLN A 172 3.93 -27.72 5.33
C GLN A 172 3.97 -26.56 4.34
N GLY A 173 2.90 -26.33 3.58
CA GLY A 173 2.83 -25.20 2.65
C GLY A 173 2.87 -23.84 3.37
N GLU A 174 2.12 -23.70 4.47
CA GLU A 174 2.08 -22.51 5.34
C GLU A 174 3.48 -22.20 5.91
N ILE A 175 4.22 -23.22 6.33
CA ILE A 175 5.58 -23.03 6.87
C ILE A 175 6.62 -22.78 5.77
N ILE A 176 6.61 -23.53 4.67
CA ILE A 176 7.60 -23.43 3.58
C ILE A 176 7.51 -22.07 2.87
N THR A 177 6.30 -21.55 2.68
CA THR A 177 6.09 -20.25 2.03
C THR A 177 6.43 -19.07 2.95
N ALA A 178 6.25 -19.21 4.26
CA ALA A 178 6.65 -18.19 5.24
C ALA A 178 8.17 -18.19 5.52
N PHE A 179 8.75 -19.37 5.76
CA PHE A 179 10.13 -19.56 6.21
C PHE A 179 10.97 -20.43 5.25
N PRO A 180 11.14 -20.02 3.98
CA PRO A 180 11.85 -20.83 3.01
C PRO A 180 13.31 -21.03 3.40
N ASN A 181 13.74 -22.28 3.48
CA ASN A 181 15.12 -22.70 3.78
C ASN A 181 15.69 -22.11 5.09
N LEU A 182 14.84 -21.86 6.09
CA LEU A 182 15.30 -21.31 7.37
C LEU A 182 15.96 -22.35 8.28
N VAL A 183 15.52 -23.61 8.21
CA VAL A 183 16.12 -24.73 8.94
C VAL A 183 17.58 -24.93 8.50
N GLY A 184 18.49 -25.08 9.47
CA GLY A 184 19.93 -25.17 9.27
C GLY A 184 20.63 -23.82 9.02
N GLN A 185 19.91 -22.70 9.07
CA GLN A 185 20.50 -21.36 8.95
C GLN A 185 20.69 -20.71 10.32
N PRO A 186 21.63 -19.76 10.46
CA PRO A 186 21.74 -18.94 11.66
C PRO A 186 20.40 -18.32 12.06
N ALA A 187 20.08 -18.35 13.36
CA ALA A 187 18.83 -17.79 13.87
C ALA A 187 18.84 -16.26 13.81
N HIS A 188 18.46 -15.73 12.65
CA HIS A 188 18.46 -14.31 12.35
C HIS A 188 17.05 -13.72 12.47
N LEU A 189 16.91 -12.75 13.37
CA LEU A 189 15.66 -12.09 13.74
C LEU A 189 14.88 -11.60 12.53
N ARG A 190 15.53 -10.94 11.56
CA ARG A 190 14.82 -10.39 10.40
C ARG A 190 14.22 -11.44 9.49
N SER A 191 14.83 -12.62 9.41
CA SER A 191 14.31 -13.73 8.61
C SER A 191 13.09 -14.35 9.29
N ILE A 192 13.13 -14.45 10.61
CA ILE A 192 12.02 -14.94 11.44
C ILE A 192 10.84 -13.97 11.39
N GLU A 193 11.09 -12.67 11.63
CA GLU A 193 10.05 -11.65 11.52
C GLU A 193 9.46 -11.58 10.10
N GLN A 194 10.27 -11.82 9.07
CA GLN A 194 9.78 -11.84 7.69
C GLN A 194 8.81 -12.99 7.44
N GLY A 195 9.08 -14.19 7.94
CA GLY A 195 8.11 -15.28 7.81
C GLY A 195 6.85 -15.04 8.65
N LEU A 196 7.01 -14.48 9.84
CA LEU A 196 5.89 -14.09 10.70
C LEU A 196 4.99 -13.03 10.03
N ASP A 197 5.59 -12.03 9.37
CA ASP A 197 4.88 -11.03 8.57
C ASP A 197 4.05 -11.69 7.45
N GLN A 198 4.56 -12.75 6.82
CA GLN A 198 3.86 -13.41 5.71
C GLN A 198 2.61 -14.17 6.17
N ILE A 199 2.65 -14.78 7.36
CA ILE A 199 1.48 -15.41 7.98
C ILE A 199 0.47 -14.34 8.43
N ASN A 200 0.95 -13.32 9.16
CA ASN A 200 0.13 -12.20 9.67
C ASN A 200 -0.40 -11.26 8.58
N ARG A 201 0.05 -11.43 7.34
CA ARG A 201 -0.51 -10.75 6.17
C ARG A 201 -1.98 -11.14 5.95
N LEU A 202 -2.35 -12.38 6.29
CA LEU A 202 -3.72 -12.90 6.20
C LEU A 202 -4.60 -12.27 7.30
N PHE A 203 -5.82 -11.86 6.96
CA PHE A 203 -6.79 -11.34 7.95
C PHE A 203 -7.28 -12.43 8.92
N SER A 204 -7.26 -13.69 8.50
CA SER A 204 -7.75 -14.81 9.30
C SER A 204 -6.70 -15.42 10.22
N ARG A 205 -5.51 -14.83 10.32
CA ARG A 205 -4.38 -15.37 11.08
C ARG A 205 -3.81 -14.31 12.01
N HIS A 206 -3.54 -14.73 13.25
CA HIS A 206 -2.70 -13.98 14.17
C HIS A 206 -1.64 -14.93 14.72
N ALA A 207 -0.42 -14.78 14.21
CA ALA A 207 0.71 -15.63 14.54
C ALA A 207 1.70 -14.93 15.46
N THR A 208 2.22 -15.70 16.42
CA THR A 208 3.33 -15.35 17.32
C THR A 208 4.38 -16.44 17.28
N ILE A 209 5.60 -16.13 17.73
CA ILE A 209 6.74 -17.06 17.72
C ILE A 209 7.41 -17.08 19.08
N ASN A 210 7.71 -18.28 19.55
CA ASN A 210 8.61 -18.52 20.66
C ASN A 210 9.87 -19.21 20.17
N LEU A 211 11.03 -18.81 20.72
CA LEU A 211 12.31 -19.46 20.43
C LEU A 211 12.66 -20.41 21.58
N GLY A 212 12.60 -21.71 21.32
CA GLY A 212 12.98 -22.77 22.25
C GLY A 212 14.40 -23.28 22.00
N ALA A 213 14.96 -24.01 22.98
CA ALA A 213 16.22 -24.73 22.80
C ALA A 213 15.99 -26.01 21.96
N GLY A 214 16.89 -26.30 21.04
CA GLY A 214 16.91 -27.56 20.28
C GLY A 214 17.68 -28.68 20.98
N ASP A 215 17.73 -29.85 20.34
CA ASP A 215 18.43 -31.02 20.87
C ASP A 215 19.95 -30.92 20.66
N ALA A 216 20.39 -30.26 19.58
CA ALA A 216 21.80 -30.05 19.29
C ALA A 216 22.36 -28.82 20.04
N PRO A 217 23.65 -28.82 20.45
CA PRO A 217 24.30 -27.63 20.99
C PRO A 217 24.25 -26.46 20.00
N GLY A 218 23.62 -25.35 20.38
CA GLY A 218 23.39 -24.20 19.50
C GLY A 218 22.17 -24.34 18.57
N GLY A 219 21.45 -25.46 18.63
CA GLY A 219 20.17 -25.62 17.97
C GLY A 219 19.07 -24.82 18.66
N SER A 220 18.18 -24.21 17.88
CA SER A 220 17.00 -23.50 18.37
C SER A 220 15.77 -23.94 17.60
N ILE A 221 14.68 -24.19 18.32
CA ILE A 221 13.38 -24.55 17.73
C ILE A 221 12.53 -23.29 17.64
N LEU A 222 12.00 -23.00 16.46
CA LEU A 222 11.01 -21.94 16.26
C LEU A 222 9.61 -22.54 16.44
N ASP A 223 8.94 -22.18 17.52
CA ASP A 223 7.59 -22.64 17.82
C ASP A 223 6.56 -21.56 17.48
N ILE A 224 5.77 -21.83 16.45
CA ILE A 224 4.81 -20.88 15.88
C ILE A 224 3.43 -21.19 16.46
N HIS A 225 2.80 -20.17 17.04
CA HIS A 225 1.42 -20.23 17.51
C HIS A 225 0.55 -19.43 16.57
N ILE A 226 -0.54 -20.00 16.05
CA ILE A 226 -1.40 -19.35 15.07
C ILE A 226 -2.84 -19.36 15.56
N ASP A 227 -3.34 -18.20 16.00
CA ASP A 227 -4.77 -18.03 16.24
C ASP A 227 -5.51 -17.90 14.90
N LYS A 228 -6.33 -18.90 14.58
CA LYS A 228 -7.05 -19.02 13.30
C LYS A 228 -8.49 -18.49 13.45
N GLN A 229 -8.76 -17.39 12.77
CA GLN A 229 -10.11 -16.87 12.58
C GLN A 229 -10.75 -17.42 11.30
N LYS A 230 -11.99 -16.99 11.00
CA LYS A 230 -12.69 -17.38 9.77
C LYS A 230 -11.83 -17.00 8.55
N PRO A 231 -11.59 -17.94 7.61
CA PRO A 231 -10.72 -17.70 6.44
C PRO A 231 -11.39 -16.87 5.35
N TRP A 232 -12.65 -16.47 5.52
CA TRP A 232 -13.39 -15.68 4.55
C TRP A 232 -13.92 -14.39 5.18
N LEU A 233 -13.99 -13.35 4.37
CA LEU A 233 -14.56 -12.05 4.71
C LEU A 233 -15.50 -11.61 3.60
N PHE A 234 -16.75 -11.38 3.94
CA PHE A 234 -17.74 -10.83 3.02
C PHE A 234 -18.04 -9.38 3.39
N THR A 235 -17.99 -8.48 2.41
CA THR A 235 -18.36 -7.07 2.60
C THR A 235 -19.38 -6.61 1.58
N LEU A 236 -20.38 -5.86 2.05
CA LEU A 236 -21.35 -5.17 1.23
C LEU A 236 -21.23 -3.68 1.50
N SER A 237 -20.89 -2.89 0.49
CA SER A 237 -20.81 -1.43 0.62
C SER A 237 -21.67 -0.70 -0.39
N SER A 238 -22.14 0.48 0.00
CA SER A 238 -22.80 1.40 -0.91
C SER A 238 -22.36 2.83 -0.64
N ASP A 239 -22.17 3.59 -1.71
CA ASP A 239 -21.81 5.00 -1.67
C ASP A 239 -22.47 5.80 -2.80
N ASN A 240 -22.26 7.12 -2.82
CA ASN A 240 -22.73 8.03 -3.87
C ASN A 240 -21.58 8.73 -4.62
N LEU A 241 -20.43 8.07 -4.75
CA LEU A 241 -19.20 8.59 -5.34
C LEU A 241 -19.12 8.40 -6.87
N GLY A 242 -20.12 7.77 -7.48
CA GLY A 242 -20.18 7.57 -8.93
C GLY A 242 -20.42 8.87 -9.71
N ALA A 243 -20.23 8.82 -11.02
CA ALA A 243 -20.38 9.98 -11.91
C ALA A 243 -21.82 10.10 -12.43
N LYS A 244 -22.24 11.33 -12.78
CA LYS A 244 -23.62 11.60 -13.23
C LYS A 244 -23.99 10.78 -14.48
N ALA A 245 -23.03 10.64 -15.40
CA ALA A 245 -23.24 9.96 -16.67
C ALA A 245 -23.30 8.42 -16.54
N THR A 246 -22.64 7.85 -15.52
CA THR A 246 -22.42 6.40 -15.38
C THR A 246 -22.99 5.83 -14.08
N GLY A 247 -23.84 6.59 -13.40
CA GLY A 247 -24.53 6.17 -12.19
C GLY A 247 -23.90 6.76 -10.93
N LEU A 248 -24.68 7.52 -10.16
CA LEU A 248 -24.22 8.17 -8.93
C LEU A 248 -24.00 7.20 -7.77
N TYR A 249 -24.93 6.28 -7.56
CA TYR A 249 -24.90 5.35 -6.43
C TYR A 249 -24.13 4.11 -6.82
N GLN A 250 -23.05 3.83 -6.10
CA GLN A 250 -22.24 2.64 -6.30
C GLN A 250 -22.59 1.63 -5.21
N THR A 251 -22.77 0.38 -5.60
CA THR A 251 -22.92 -0.73 -4.66
C THR A 251 -21.90 -1.79 -5.01
N ARG A 252 -21.13 -2.22 -4.01
CA ARG A 252 -20.04 -3.18 -4.15
C ARG A 252 -20.23 -4.34 -3.20
N VAL A 253 -20.08 -5.54 -3.74
CA VAL A 253 -19.99 -6.78 -2.98
C VAL A 253 -18.57 -7.28 -3.12
N SER A 254 -17.90 -7.54 -2.00
CA SER A 254 -16.54 -8.09 -2.00
C SER A 254 -16.49 -9.36 -1.18
N PHE A 255 -15.74 -10.34 -1.67
CA PHE A 255 -15.45 -11.60 -1.02
C PHE A 255 -13.95 -11.79 -1.00
N SER A 256 -13.36 -11.95 0.18
CA SER A 256 -11.94 -12.25 0.34
C SER A 256 -11.78 -13.59 1.04
N PHE A 257 -10.77 -14.35 0.65
CA PHE A 257 -10.46 -15.66 1.21
C PHE A 257 -8.96 -15.77 1.45
N ASP A 258 -8.58 -16.22 2.63
CA ASP A 258 -7.20 -16.46 3.03
C ASP A 258 -6.91 -17.96 3.05
N ASP A 259 -5.71 -18.32 2.61
CA ASP A 259 -5.11 -19.65 2.71
C ASP A 259 -5.95 -20.75 2.03
N LEU A 260 -6.44 -20.49 0.81
CA LEU A 260 -7.25 -21.44 0.05
C LEU A 260 -6.43 -22.66 -0.41
N LEU A 261 -5.16 -22.44 -0.72
CA LEU A 261 -4.23 -23.46 -1.22
C LEU A 261 -3.30 -24.01 -0.13
N GLY A 262 -3.40 -23.53 1.12
CA GLY A 262 -2.55 -23.93 2.23
C GLY A 262 -1.11 -23.42 2.14
N ILE A 263 -0.90 -22.31 1.42
CA ILE A 263 0.43 -21.74 1.11
C ILE A 263 0.48 -20.23 1.40
N ASN A 264 -0.24 -19.79 2.43
CA ASN A 264 -0.36 -18.37 2.80
C ASN A 264 -0.88 -17.48 1.66
N ASP A 265 -1.70 -18.02 0.77
CA ASP A 265 -2.29 -17.30 -0.35
C ASP A 265 -3.44 -16.40 0.11
N GLN A 266 -3.64 -15.27 -0.55
CA GLN A 266 -4.76 -14.36 -0.28
C GLN A 266 -5.48 -14.03 -1.57
N TRP A 267 -6.79 -14.21 -1.58
CA TRP A 267 -7.69 -13.96 -2.70
C TRP A 267 -8.68 -12.87 -2.36
N SER A 268 -8.97 -12.00 -3.33
CA SER A 268 -10.01 -10.99 -3.20
C SER A 268 -10.76 -10.84 -4.51
N PHE A 269 -12.07 -10.87 -4.44
CA PHE A 269 -12.97 -10.66 -5.57
C PHE A 269 -13.98 -9.59 -5.19
N SER A 270 -14.22 -8.64 -6.08
CA SER A 270 -15.30 -7.68 -5.88
C SER A 270 -16.06 -7.42 -7.16
N TYR A 271 -17.36 -7.25 -7.01
CA TYR A 271 -18.26 -6.80 -8.06
C TYR A 271 -18.90 -5.49 -7.60
N GLN A 272 -18.73 -4.46 -8.41
CA GLN A 272 -19.33 -3.15 -8.20
C GLN A 272 -20.24 -2.81 -9.37
N ARG A 273 -21.41 -2.25 -9.06
CA ARG A 273 -22.29 -1.62 -10.04
C ARG A 273 -22.55 -0.17 -9.68
N SER A 274 -22.86 0.66 -10.67
CA SER A 274 -23.24 2.07 -10.49
C SER A 274 -24.58 2.37 -11.17
N MET A 275 -25.46 3.08 -10.47
CA MET A 275 -26.83 3.36 -10.89
C MET A 275 -27.31 4.74 -10.43
N ASN A 276 -28.32 5.30 -11.10
CA ASN A 276 -28.98 6.55 -10.67
C ASN A 276 -30.21 6.34 -9.76
N GLY A 277 -30.68 5.10 -9.60
CA GLY A 277 -31.94 4.78 -8.91
C GLY A 277 -31.92 4.84 -7.37
N GLY A 278 -30.74 4.94 -6.75
CA GLY A 278 -30.55 4.89 -5.30
C GLY A 278 -29.50 3.85 -4.86
N PRO A 279 -29.16 3.79 -3.56
CA PRO A 279 -28.25 2.78 -3.02
C PRO A 279 -28.90 1.37 -2.99
N TYR A 280 -28.08 0.31 -2.98
CA TYR A 280 -28.50 -1.09 -2.82
C TYR A 280 -29.51 -1.63 -3.84
N HIS A 281 -29.58 -1.05 -5.05
CA HIS A 281 -30.48 -1.53 -6.10
C HIS A 281 -29.94 -2.79 -6.81
N PHE A 282 -30.50 -3.96 -6.46
CA PHE A 282 -30.13 -5.24 -7.09
C PHE A 282 -31.10 -5.74 -8.18
N PHE A 283 -32.28 -5.14 -8.36
CA PHE A 283 -33.38 -5.72 -9.16
C PHE A 283 -33.81 -4.89 -10.39
N GLY A 284 -34.06 -5.58 -11.51
CA GLY A 284 -34.97 -5.17 -12.59
C GLY A 284 -34.48 -4.13 -13.61
N LYS A 285 -33.38 -3.40 -13.37
CA LYS A 285 -32.83 -2.40 -14.31
C LYS A 285 -31.36 -2.65 -14.63
N ARG A 286 -30.98 -2.50 -15.89
CA ARG A 286 -29.59 -2.57 -16.34
C ARG A 286 -28.77 -1.46 -15.65
N PRO A 287 -27.62 -1.76 -15.04
CA PRO A 287 -26.77 -0.75 -14.41
C PRO A 287 -26.11 0.14 -15.47
N ASN A 288 -25.75 1.36 -15.07
CA ASN A 288 -25.04 2.30 -15.93
C ASN A 288 -23.57 1.90 -16.09
N SER A 289 -22.96 1.35 -15.04
CA SER A 289 -21.60 0.81 -15.06
C SER A 289 -21.49 -0.44 -14.20
N ASP A 290 -20.71 -1.42 -14.67
CA ASP A 290 -20.32 -2.60 -13.93
C ASP A 290 -18.79 -2.69 -13.87
N THR A 291 -18.25 -3.16 -12.76
CA THR A 291 -16.83 -3.40 -12.59
C THR A 291 -16.62 -4.67 -11.78
N ILE A 292 -15.85 -5.60 -12.32
CA ILE A 292 -15.39 -6.81 -11.65
C ILE A 292 -13.90 -6.65 -11.40
N THR A 293 -13.45 -6.95 -10.20
CA THR A 293 -12.04 -6.92 -9.84
C THR A 293 -11.67 -8.20 -9.12
N GLY A 294 -10.53 -8.79 -9.45
CA GLY A 294 -9.96 -9.94 -8.77
C GLY A 294 -8.49 -9.70 -8.48
N SER A 295 -8.02 -10.14 -7.32
CA SER A 295 -6.61 -10.21 -7.02
C SER A 295 -6.25 -11.47 -6.26
N PHE A 296 -5.05 -11.97 -6.48
CA PHE A 296 -4.46 -13.02 -5.64
C PHE A 296 -2.99 -12.74 -5.36
N SER A 297 -2.47 -13.26 -4.25
CA SER A 297 -1.06 -13.13 -3.89
C SER A 297 -0.55 -14.29 -3.03
N ILE A 298 0.68 -14.71 -3.29
CA ILE A 298 1.36 -15.83 -2.62
C ILE A 298 2.75 -15.36 -2.17
N PRO A 299 3.13 -15.56 -0.90
CA PRO A 299 4.46 -15.24 -0.40
C PRO A 299 5.45 -16.40 -0.55
N TYR A 300 6.74 -16.07 -0.59
CA TYR A 300 7.86 -17.00 -0.45
C TYR A 300 9.02 -16.29 0.25
N GLY A 301 8.99 -16.27 1.59
CA GLY A 301 9.95 -15.55 2.43
C GLY A 301 9.96 -14.05 2.13
N TYR A 302 11.05 -13.55 1.56
CA TYR A 302 11.23 -12.14 1.18
C TYR A 302 10.50 -11.75 -0.11
N TRP A 303 9.99 -12.72 -0.87
CA TRP A 303 9.25 -12.48 -2.11
C TRP A 303 7.75 -12.58 -1.91
N THR A 304 7.01 -11.84 -2.71
CA THR A 304 5.56 -12.02 -2.89
C THR A 304 5.23 -11.89 -4.36
N VAL A 305 4.53 -12.89 -4.89
CA VAL A 305 4.01 -12.90 -6.26
C VAL A 305 2.53 -12.60 -6.19
N GLY A 306 2.01 -11.85 -7.15
CA GLY A 306 0.57 -11.72 -7.27
C GLY A 306 0.11 -11.28 -8.65
N PHE A 307 -1.20 -11.17 -8.76
CA PHE A 307 -1.88 -10.81 -9.99
C PHE A 307 -3.12 -10.01 -9.63
N ASP A 308 -3.28 -8.86 -10.29
CA ASP A 308 -4.47 -8.01 -10.19
C ASP A 308 -5.17 -7.98 -11.56
N GLY A 309 -6.49 -8.15 -11.56
CA GLY A 309 -7.33 -8.12 -12.76
C GLY A 309 -8.54 -7.23 -12.54
N SER A 310 -8.88 -6.39 -13.51
CA SER A 310 -10.12 -5.62 -13.49
C SER A 310 -10.77 -5.61 -14.86
N TRP A 311 -12.10 -5.75 -14.88
CA TRP A 311 -12.92 -5.59 -16.07
C TRP A 311 -14.05 -4.63 -15.75
N SER A 312 -14.35 -3.70 -16.67
CA SER A 312 -15.45 -2.77 -16.50
C SER A 312 -16.18 -2.52 -17.80
N GLN A 313 -17.47 -2.23 -17.71
CA GLN A 313 -18.28 -1.76 -18.82
C GLN A 313 -19.14 -0.59 -18.38
N TYR A 314 -19.40 0.34 -19.30
CA TYR A 314 -20.30 1.46 -19.03
C TYR A 314 -21.22 1.73 -20.21
N HIS A 315 -22.37 2.33 -19.91
CA HIS A 315 -23.35 2.80 -20.87
C HIS A 315 -23.93 4.12 -20.35
N SER A 316 -23.96 5.13 -21.21
CA SER A 316 -24.53 6.44 -20.90
C SER A 316 -25.37 6.96 -22.06
N SER A 317 -26.40 7.74 -21.74
CA SER A 317 -27.22 8.45 -22.71
C SER A 317 -27.10 9.94 -22.45
N ILE A 318 -26.74 10.70 -23.49
CA ILE A 318 -26.61 12.15 -23.45
C ILE A 318 -27.77 12.71 -24.25
N LYS A 319 -28.53 13.66 -23.69
CA LYS A 319 -29.56 14.34 -24.46
C LYS A 319 -28.92 15.18 -25.57
N GLY A 320 -29.03 14.72 -26.81
CA GLY A 320 -28.70 15.52 -27.97
C GLY A 320 -29.84 16.46 -28.36
N ILE A 321 -29.57 17.34 -29.32
CA ILE A 321 -30.56 18.31 -29.83
C ILE A 321 -31.74 17.60 -30.51
N PHE A 322 -31.46 16.49 -31.21
CA PHE A 322 -32.45 15.74 -32.01
C PHE A 322 -32.77 14.35 -31.45
N SER A 323 -31.78 13.69 -30.86
CA SER A 323 -31.92 12.38 -30.25
C SER A 323 -30.88 12.19 -29.16
N ASP A 324 -31.14 11.23 -28.29
CA ASP A 324 -30.17 10.77 -27.31
C ASP A 324 -28.92 10.20 -28.01
N ILE A 325 -27.75 10.64 -27.57
CA ILE A 325 -26.44 10.14 -27.99
C ILE A 325 -26.02 9.07 -27.00
N MET A 326 -26.06 7.82 -27.45
CA MET A 326 -25.67 6.66 -26.67
C MET A 326 -24.16 6.48 -26.72
N THR A 327 -23.51 6.44 -25.57
CA THR A 327 -22.09 6.10 -25.43
C THR A 327 -21.95 4.81 -24.63
N SER A 328 -20.96 4.00 -24.98
CA SER A 328 -20.63 2.80 -24.21
C SER A 328 -19.17 2.45 -24.35
N GLY A 329 -18.64 1.69 -23.42
CA GLY A 329 -17.27 1.22 -23.51
C GLY A 329 -16.99 0.04 -22.60
N LYS A 330 -15.89 -0.65 -22.89
CA LYS A 330 -15.39 -1.80 -22.15
C LYS A 330 -13.91 -1.61 -21.88
N SER A 331 -13.48 -1.95 -20.67
CA SER A 331 -12.07 -1.92 -20.28
C SER A 331 -11.68 -3.21 -19.58
N LEU A 332 -10.46 -3.69 -19.84
CA LEU A 332 -9.84 -4.82 -19.15
C LEU A 332 -8.41 -4.43 -18.78
N SER A 333 -8.01 -4.73 -17.55
CA SER A 333 -6.66 -4.50 -17.04
C SER A 333 -6.16 -5.77 -16.36
N LEU A 334 -5.00 -6.28 -16.80
CA LEU A 334 -4.36 -7.47 -16.23
C LEU A 334 -2.95 -7.09 -15.78
N THR A 335 -2.61 -7.37 -14.52
CA THR A 335 -1.39 -6.88 -13.87
C THR A 335 -0.73 -7.96 -13.00
N PRO A 336 0.07 -8.88 -13.56
CA PRO A 336 1.04 -9.64 -12.76
C PRO A 336 2.06 -8.71 -12.13
N TRP A 337 2.49 -9.08 -10.93
CA TRP A 337 3.50 -8.34 -10.18
C TRP A 337 4.35 -9.26 -9.30
N LEU A 338 5.58 -8.81 -9.04
CA LEU A 338 6.55 -9.46 -8.19
C LEU A 338 7.14 -8.42 -7.24
N SER A 339 7.10 -8.70 -5.94
CA SER A 339 7.60 -7.81 -4.90
C SER A 339 8.68 -8.50 -4.07
N ARG A 340 9.72 -7.76 -3.68
CA ARG A 340 10.79 -8.24 -2.79
C ARG A 340 11.11 -7.21 -1.71
N VAL A 341 11.10 -7.65 -0.46
CA VAL A 341 11.64 -6.87 0.66
C VAL A 341 13.16 -6.86 0.55
N ILE A 342 13.75 -5.66 0.43
CA ILE A 342 15.20 -5.48 0.24
C ILE A 342 15.90 -5.07 1.52
N ASP A 343 15.20 -4.42 2.43
CA ASP A 343 15.73 -3.94 3.71
C ASP A 343 14.62 -3.90 4.76
N ARG A 344 14.96 -4.24 6.01
CA ARG A 344 14.03 -4.19 7.15
C ARG A 344 14.77 -4.06 8.47
N ASP A 345 14.18 -3.30 9.37
CA ASP A 345 14.58 -3.20 10.77
C ASP A 345 13.36 -3.27 11.71
N GLN A 346 13.50 -2.90 12.98
CA GLN A 346 12.42 -2.93 13.98
C GLN A 346 11.30 -1.93 13.67
N GLU A 347 11.62 -0.81 13.04
CA GLU A 347 10.73 0.32 12.80
C GLU A 347 10.43 0.52 11.32
N GLY A 348 11.23 -0.02 10.40
CA GLY A 348 11.24 0.27 8.96
C GLY A 348 11.21 -0.97 8.06
N LYS A 349 10.63 -0.83 6.87
CA LYS A 349 10.60 -1.84 5.81
C LYS A 349 10.69 -1.16 4.45
N THR A 350 11.56 -1.67 3.58
CA THR A 350 11.75 -1.19 2.21
C THR A 350 11.61 -2.36 1.24
N TRP A 351 10.80 -2.19 0.20
CA TRP A 351 10.60 -3.23 -0.81
C TRP A 351 10.52 -2.64 -2.22
N ILE A 352 10.85 -3.48 -3.19
CA ILE A 352 10.77 -3.15 -4.61
C ILE A 352 9.70 -4.03 -5.25
N THR A 353 8.87 -3.44 -6.10
CA THR A 353 7.83 -4.16 -6.85
C THR A 353 7.97 -3.91 -8.34
N GLY A 354 8.05 -4.98 -9.13
CA GLY A 354 7.94 -4.93 -10.60
C GLY A 354 6.53 -5.33 -11.03
N ARG A 355 5.93 -4.56 -11.94
CA ARG A 355 4.59 -4.82 -12.51
C ARG A 355 4.62 -4.78 -14.02
N LEU A 356 3.78 -5.58 -14.66
CA LEU A 356 3.50 -5.49 -16.08
C LEU A 356 2.00 -5.42 -16.28
N THR A 357 1.50 -4.28 -16.75
CA THR A 357 0.07 -4.00 -16.90
C THR A 357 -0.32 -4.05 -18.37
N TRP A 358 -1.30 -4.88 -18.72
CA TRP A 358 -1.95 -4.82 -20.02
C TRP A 358 -3.34 -4.22 -19.87
N LYS A 359 -3.57 -3.10 -20.55
CA LYS A 359 -4.86 -2.43 -20.61
C LYS A 359 -5.46 -2.58 -22.00
N TYR A 360 -6.72 -2.96 -22.04
CA TYR A 360 -7.55 -2.96 -23.24
C TYR A 360 -8.71 -2.00 -23.01
N SER A 361 -9.00 -1.13 -23.96
CA SER A 361 -10.18 -0.28 -23.93
C SER A 361 -10.83 -0.23 -25.31
N ASP A 362 -12.15 -0.41 -25.36
CA ASP A 362 -12.98 -0.15 -26.53
C ASP A 362 -14.08 0.83 -26.15
N ASN A 363 -14.27 1.85 -26.97
CA ASN A 363 -15.26 2.89 -26.77
C ASN A 363 -16.12 3.05 -28.03
N PHE A 364 -17.42 3.25 -27.83
CA PHE A 364 -18.43 3.31 -28.87
C PHE A 364 -19.32 4.54 -28.67
N ILE A 365 -19.66 5.19 -29.78
CA ILE A 365 -20.64 6.28 -29.85
C ILE A 365 -21.71 5.87 -30.86
N MET A 366 -22.98 5.86 -30.46
CA MET A 366 -24.10 5.41 -31.28
C MET A 366 -23.87 4.02 -31.90
N GLY A 367 -23.24 3.12 -31.12
CA GLY A 367 -22.88 1.77 -31.57
C GLY A 367 -21.67 1.68 -32.50
N SER A 368 -21.12 2.80 -32.96
CA SER A 368 -19.93 2.85 -33.81
C SER A 368 -18.65 2.92 -32.96
N ARG A 369 -17.65 2.09 -33.27
CA ARG A 369 -16.37 2.07 -32.55
C ARG A 369 -15.57 3.34 -32.84
N VAL A 370 -14.95 3.91 -31.81
CA VAL A 370 -14.09 5.09 -31.91
C VAL A 370 -12.63 4.66 -31.79
N ASP A 371 -11.96 4.45 -32.92
CA ASP A 371 -10.61 3.88 -32.97
C ASP A 371 -9.56 4.72 -32.21
N VAL A 372 -9.64 6.05 -32.30
CA VAL A 372 -8.70 6.96 -31.60
C VAL A 372 -8.75 6.87 -30.06
N SER A 373 -9.80 6.25 -29.52
CA SER A 373 -9.96 6.02 -28.07
C SER A 373 -9.98 4.54 -27.70
N SER A 374 -9.97 3.65 -28.69
CA SER A 374 -10.09 2.20 -28.51
C SER A 374 -8.75 1.53 -28.79
N ARG A 375 -8.00 1.22 -27.73
CA ARG A 375 -6.58 0.86 -27.81
C ARG A 375 -6.17 -0.19 -26.79
N LYS A 376 -5.01 -0.79 -27.05
CA LYS A 376 -4.28 -1.66 -26.13
C LYS A 376 -3.02 -0.95 -25.65
N LEU A 377 -2.73 -0.99 -24.36
CA LEU A 377 -1.50 -0.46 -23.78
C LEU A 377 -0.81 -1.57 -22.98
N ALA A 378 0.51 -1.63 -23.06
CA ALA A 378 1.36 -2.44 -22.18
C ALA A 378 2.28 -1.49 -21.40
N ILE A 379 2.31 -1.61 -20.07
CA ILE A 379 3.06 -0.70 -19.19
C ILE A 379 3.88 -1.52 -18.23
N ALA A 380 5.21 -1.37 -18.28
CA ALA A 380 6.10 -1.88 -17.24
C ALA A 380 6.29 -0.82 -16.16
N THR A 381 6.12 -1.22 -14.89
CA THR A 381 6.29 -0.35 -13.74
C THR A 381 7.30 -0.93 -12.77
N LEU A 382 8.25 -0.11 -12.34
CA LEU A 382 9.15 -0.42 -11.22
C LEU A 382 8.83 0.52 -10.06
N GLU A 383 8.51 -0.04 -8.91
CA GLU A 383 8.08 0.67 -7.71
C GLU A 383 9.10 0.45 -6.58
N LEU A 384 9.44 1.52 -5.86
CA LEU A 384 10.17 1.49 -4.60
C LEU A 384 9.24 2.02 -3.51
N ASP A 385 9.01 1.20 -2.50
CA ASP A 385 8.15 1.53 -1.38
C ASP A 385 8.95 1.46 -0.07
N HIS A 386 8.63 2.37 0.85
CA HIS A 386 9.20 2.42 2.19
C HIS A 386 8.12 2.75 3.22
N SER A 387 8.15 2.08 4.36
CA SER A 387 7.22 2.28 5.48
C SER A 387 8.02 2.28 6.76
N ARG A 388 7.83 3.28 7.64
CA ARG A 388 8.49 3.32 8.94
C ARG A 388 7.68 4.00 10.03
N LYS A 389 7.84 3.53 11.26
CA LYS A 389 7.46 4.29 12.44
C LYS A 389 8.38 5.51 12.55
N TRP A 390 7.80 6.69 12.78
CA TRP A 390 8.53 7.94 12.94
C TRP A 390 7.72 8.94 13.77
N MET A 391 8.33 9.51 14.82
CA MET A 391 7.70 10.52 15.71
C MET A 391 6.33 10.13 16.28
N GLY A 392 6.12 8.85 16.59
CA GLY A 392 4.85 8.32 17.09
C GLY A 392 3.75 8.20 16.03
N GLY A 393 4.09 8.34 14.76
CA GLY A 393 3.23 8.04 13.61
C GLY A 393 3.87 7.03 12.66
N GLU A 394 3.17 6.72 11.57
CA GLU A 394 3.65 5.88 10.49
C GLU A 394 3.87 6.73 9.23
N LEU A 395 5.08 6.72 8.71
CA LEU A 395 5.49 7.34 7.45
C LEU A 395 5.49 6.28 6.35
N SER A 396 4.90 6.59 5.21
CA SER A 396 4.91 5.77 4.00
C SER A 396 5.38 6.60 2.81
N ALA A 397 6.30 6.05 2.03
CA ALA A 397 6.83 6.68 0.82
C ALA A 397 6.77 5.69 -0.33
N HIS A 398 6.44 6.18 -1.52
CA HIS A 398 6.32 5.39 -2.74
C HIS A 398 6.82 6.20 -3.92
N ILE A 399 7.64 5.57 -4.76
CA ILE A 399 8.12 6.10 -6.03
C ILE A 399 7.90 5.03 -7.09
N GLY A 400 7.27 5.38 -8.21
CA GLY A 400 7.00 4.46 -9.31
C GLY A 400 7.48 5.04 -10.63
N PHE A 401 8.30 4.29 -11.36
CA PHE A 401 8.68 4.60 -12.74
C PHE A 401 7.89 3.70 -13.69
N HIS A 402 7.17 4.32 -14.64
CA HIS A 402 6.30 3.66 -15.59
C HIS A 402 6.85 3.88 -17.00
N LYS A 403 6.96 2.80 -17.76
CA LYS A 403 7.36 2.82 -19.17
C LYS A 403 6.35 2.07 -20.01
N GLY A 404 5.74 2.78 -20.96
CA GLY A 404 4.92 2.17 -21.99
C GLY A 404 5.74 1.33 -22.97
N LEU A 405 5.21 0.20 -23.38
CA LEU A 405 5.84 -0.80 -24.24
C LEU A 405 4.95 -1.11 -25.45
N ALA A 406 5.59 -1.44 -26.58
CA ALA A 406 4.93 -1.93 -27.79
C ALA A 406 5.06 -3.46 -27.88
N ILE A 407 4.46 -4.19 -26.93
CA ILE A 407 4.50 -5.66 -26.88
C ILE A 407 3.09 -6.24 -26.89
N LEU A 408 2.94 -7.49 -27.35
CA LEU A 408 1.68 -8.23 -27.36
C LEU A 408 0.51 -7.48 -28.05
N GLY A 409 0.81 -6.75 -29.12
CA GLY A 409 -0.18 -5.96 -29.87
C GLY A 409 -0.67 -4.72 -29.13
N ALA A 410 0.09 -4.22 -28.14
CA ALA A 410 -0.10 -2.88 -27.62
C ALA A 410 0.18 -1.82 -28.69
N TYR A 411 -0.48 -0.68 -28.56
CA TYR A 411 -0.35 0.49 -29.43
C TYR A 411 1.13 0.84 -29.66
N ASP A 412 1.56 0.91 -30.91
CA ASP A 412 2.93 1.29 -31.29
C ASP A 412 2.93 2.70 -31.87
N ASP A 413 3.68 3.61 -31.24
CA ASP A 413 3.83 5.00 -31.66
C ASP A 413 4.46 5.09 -33.07
N LYS A 414 5.25 4.10 -33.50
CA LYS A 414 5.90 4.08 -34.82
C LYS A 414 4.93 3.79 -35.97
N GLU A 415 3.88 3.01 -35.72
CA GLU A 415 2.87 2.68 -36.73
C GLU A 415 1.95 3.88 -37.04
N GLN A 416 2.06 4.95 -36.26
CA GLN A 416 1.29 6.19 -36.44
C GLN A 416 2.13 7.33 -37.03
N GLU A 417 2.81 7.08 -38.15
CA GLU A 417 3.72 8.03 -38.85
C GLU A 417 3.08 9.41 -39.17
N THR A 418 1.75 9.53 -39.17
CA THR A 418 1.01 10.78 -39.39
C THR A 418 0.61 11.54 -38.10
N SER A 419 0.95 11.05 -36.92
CA SER A 419 0.57 11.68 -35.66
C SER A 419 1.38 12.94 -35.38
N THR A 420 0.69 14.03 -35.01
CA THR A 420 1.31 15.32 -34.73
C THR A 420 2.37 15.21 -33.63
N LYS A 421 3.36 16.12 -33.61
CA LYS A 421 4.48 16.12 -32.64
C LYS A 421 4.06 16.01 -31.16
N ASN A 422 2.83 16.41 -30.83
CA ASN A 422 2.30 16.36 -29.46
C ASN A 422 1.20 15.30 -29.25
N ALA A 423 1.00 14.39 -30.19
CA ALA A 423 0.05 13.30 -30.03
C ALA A 423 0.36 12.48 -28.76
N PRO A 424 -0.67 11.99 -28.07
CA PRO A 424 -0.48 11.09 -26.94
C PRO A 424 0.31 9.83 -27.34
N LYS A 425 1.24 9.43 -26.48
CA LYS A 425 2.14 8.30 -26.74
C LYS A 425 1.75 7.06 -25.94
N GLY A 426 1.83 5.90 -26.58
CA GLY A 426 1.78 4.58 -25.97
C GLY A 426 3.09 4.20 -25.30
N GLN A 427 4.25 4.56 -25.85
CA GLN A 427 5.57 4.29 -25.25
C GLN A 427 6.07 5.42 -24.34
N PHE A 428 5.15 6.03 -23.59
CA PHE A 428 5.45 7.13 -22.67
C PHE A 428 6.35 6.73 -21.50
N SER A 429 7.05 7.71 -20.94
CA SER A 429 7.71 7.58 -19.63
C SER A 429 6.96 8.42 -18.58
N LYS A 430 6.73 7.88 -17.38
CA LYS A 430 6.02 8.58 -16.30
C LYS A 430 6.63 8.24 -14.94
N LEU A 431 6.80 9.23 -14.09
CA LEU A 431 7.18 9.09 -12.68
C LEU A 431 5.97 9.40 -11.81
N SER A 432 5.61 8.51 -10.89
CA SER A 432 4.63 8.75 -9.83
C SER A 432 5.31 8.75 -8.47
N PHE A 433 4.83 9.57 -7.55
CA PHE A 433 5.31 9.56 -6.18
C PHE A 433 4.16 9.80 -5.21
N SER A 434 4.27 9.22 -4.01
CA SER A 434 3.39 9.55 -2.90
C SER A 434 4.10 9.45 -1.56
N LEU A 435 3.83 10.41 -0.67
CA LEU A 435 4.33 10.49 0.69
C LEU A 435 3.14 10.63 1.64
N GLY A 436 2.91 9.64 2.50
CA GLY A 436 1.83 9.62 3.47
C GLY A 436 2.36 9.59 4.90
N TYR A 437 1.71 10.30 5.81
CA TYR A 437 2.04 10.26 7.24
C TYR A 437 0.75 10.24 8.08
N ALA A 438 0.65 9.26 8.97
CA ALA A 438 -0.50 9.07 9.86
C ALA A 438 -0.03 9.05 11.31
N ARG A 439 -0.51 9.99 12.13
CA ARG A 439 -0.08 10.15 13.53
C ARG A 439 -1.28 10.24 14.47
N PRO A 440 -1.50 9.25 15.35
CA PRO A 440 -2.35 9.43 16.52
C PRO A 440 -1.61 10.27 17.57
N PHE A 441 -2.31 11.19 18.22
CA PHE A 441 -1.77 11.96 19.34
C PHE A 441 -2.88 12.35 20.31
N SER A 442 -2.55 12.53 21.58
CA SER A 442 -3.49 12.93 22.62
C SER A 442 -3.21 14.36 23.05
N LEU A 443 -4.27 15.17 23.17
CA LEU A 443 -4.22 16.50 23.74
C LEU A 443 -5.21 16.55 24.92
N LYS A 444 -4.68 16.59 26.14
CA LYS A 444 -5.45 16.41 27.38
C LYS A 444 -6.23 15.07 27.34
N GLN A 445 -7.55 15.12 27.54
CA GLN A 445 -8.44 13.96 27.49
C GLN A 445 -8.87 13.54 26.08
N TYR A 446 -8.48 14.28 25.05
CA TYR A 446 -8.95 14.05 23.68
C TYR A 446 -7.88 13.38 22.83
N ASN A 447 -8.27 12.32 22.12
CA ASN A 447 -7.41 11.61 21.19
C ASN A 447 -7.69 12.10 19.77
N PHE A 448 -6.65 12.45 19.02
CA PHE A 448 -6.72 12.91 17.65
C PHE A 448 -5.93 11.98 16.74
N ARG A 449 -6.28 11.98 15.46
CA ARG A 449 -5.49 11.37 14.38
C ARG A 449 -5.32 12.39 13.27
N TYR A 450 -4.07 12.64 12.91
CA TYR A 450 -3.73 13.46 11.75
C TYR A 450 -3.22 12.57 10.62
N ASN A 451 -3.87 12.66 9.46
CA ASN A 451 -3.50 11.95 8.25
C ASN A 451 -3.14 12.97 7.17
N THR A 452 -1.99 12.80 6.53
CA THR A 452 -1.57 13.64 5.39
C THR A 452 -1.06 12.77 4.25
N LEU A 453 -1.37 13.15 3.02
CA LEU A 453 -0.97 12.45 1.80
C LEU A 453 -0.60 13.47 0.71
N LEU A 454 0.67 13.53 0.36
CA LEU A 454 1.16 14.22 -0.83
C LEU A 454 1.32 13.19 -1.96
N SER A 455 0.74 13.44 -3.14
CA SER A 455 0.84 12.53 -4.28
C SER A 455 0.90 13.30 -5.59
N GLY A 456 1.66 12.79 -6.55
CA GLY A 456 1.77 13.44 -7.85
C GLY A 456 2.31 12.52 -8.94
N GLN A 457 2.32 13.06 -10.16
CA GLN A 457 2.94 12.42 -11.31
C GLN A 457 3.62 13.45 -12.20
N LEU A 458 4.65 13.00 -12.91
CA LEU A 458 5.42 13.77 -13.88
C LEU A 458 5.66 12.93 -15.14
N SER A 459 5.50 13.51 -16.32
CA SER A 459 5.81 12.89 -17.60
C SER A 459 6.36 13.92 -18.61
N PRO A 460 7.49 13.62 -19.27
CA PRO A 460 7.98 14.41 -20.40
C PRO A 460 7.12 14.22 -21.66
N ASP A 461 6.33 13.16 -21.75
CA ASP A 461 5.52 12.82 -22.91
C ASP A 461 4.08 13.33 -22.79
N THR A 462 3.37 13.41 -23.92
CA THR A 462 1.91 13.59 -23.90
C THR A 462 1.26 12.26 -23.56
N LEU A 463 0.40 12.24 -22.54
CA LEU A 463 -0.29 11.03 -22.09
C LEU A 463 -1.72 10.94 -22.65
N PHE A 464 -2.20 9.72 -22.81
CA PHE A 464 -3.63 9.47 -22.99
C PHE A 464 -4.39 9.83 -21.70
N SER A 465 -5.65 10.25 -21.79
CA SER A 465 -6.45 10.69 -20.63
C SER A 465 -6.54 9.62 -19.52
N SER A 466 -6.51 8.32 -19.88
CA SER A 466 -6.46 7.20 -18.91
C SER A 466 -5.20 7.18 -18.05
N GLU A 467 -4.10 7.75 -18.53
CA GLU A 467 -2.79 7.77 -17.88
C GLU A 467 -2.47 9.11 -17.20
N GLN A 468 -3.36 10.09 -17.35
CA GLN A 468 -3.23 11.42 -16.76
C GLN A 468 -3.65 11.45 -15.30
N LEU A 469 -3.16 12.48 -14.60
CA LEU A 469 -3.62 12.82 -13.27
C LEU A 469 -4.99 13.48 -13.39
N SER A 470 -5.94 12.99 -12.61
CA SER A 470 -7.29 13.52 -12.48
C SER A 470 -7.38 14.35 -11.18
N LEU A 471 -7.47 15.68 -11.29
CA LEU A 471 -7.57 16.58 -10.15
C LEU A 471 -9.04 16.98 -9.88
N GLY A 472 -9.52 16.62 -8.70
CA GLY A 472 -10.91 16.76 -8.28
C GLY A 472 -11.61 15.40 -8.14
N GLY A 473 -12.31 15.19 -7.03
CA GLY A 473 -13.01 13.94 -6.72
C GLY A 473 -12.65 13.40 -5.34
N SER A 474 -13.20 12.24 -4.98
CA SER A 474 -12.94 11.61 -3.68
C SER A 474 -11.50 11.04 -3.53
N SER A 475 -10.80 10.78 -4.63
CA SER A 475 -9.46 10.19 -4.65
C SER A 475 -8.30 11.22 -4.68
N SER A 476 -8.54 12.46 -5.11
CA SER A 476 -7.54 13.54 -5.15
C SER A 476 -7.95 14.71 -4.25
N VAL A 477 -8.56 15.76 -4.80
CA VAL A 477 -8.99 16.94 -4.03
C VAL A 477 -10.51 16.93 -3.87
N ARG A 478 -10.98 16.81 -2.61
CA ARG A 478 -12.41 16.71 -2.28
C ARG A 478 -13.14 18.03 -2.52
N GLY A 479 -14.46 17.96 -2.72
CA GLY A 479 -15.34 19.13 -2.92
C GLY A 479 -15.99 19.21 -4.30
N VAL A 480 -15.51 18.41 -5.25
CA VAL A 480 -16.15 18.14 -6.54
C VAL A 480 -16.35 16.64 -6.69
N ARG A 481 -17.35 16.24 -7.47
CA ARG A 481 -17.65 14.82 -7.72
C ARG A 481 -16.73 14.24 -8.78
N GLU A 482 -16.62 14.93 -9.91
CA GLU A 482 -15.83 14.53 -11.06
C GLU A 482 -14.56 15.40 -11.14
N ALA A 483 -13.55 14.92 -11.86
CA ALA A 483 -12.30 15.66 -12.00
C ALA A 483 -12.54 16.87 -12.89
N VAL A 484 -11.98 17.99 -12.45
CA VAL A 484 -12.09 19.28 -13.13
C VAL A 484 -10.89 19.49 -14.06
N TYR A 485 -9.74 18.94 -13.70
CA TYR A 485 -8.51 19.07 -14.48
C TYR A 485 -7.90 17.69 -14.75
N TYR A 486 -7.40 17.53 -15.97
CA TYR A 486 -6.66 16.35 -16.41
C TYR A 486 -5.32 16.80 -16.99
N GLY A 487 -4.23 16.16 -16.58
CA GLY A 487 -2.94 16.53 -17.13
C GLY A 487 -1.81 15.55 -16.88
N ASN A 488 -0.75 15.75 -17.66
CA ASN A 488 0.42 14.87 -17.66
C ASN A 488 1.26 15.04 -16.39
N ASN A 489 1.30 16.27 -15.88
CA ASN A 489 2.09 16.69 -14.72
C ASN A 489 1.16 17.33 -13.69
N GLY A 490 1.21 16.86 -12.45
CA GLY A 490 0.44 17.47 -11.38
C GLY A 490 0.72 16.86 -10.01
N VAL A 491 0.26 17.55 -8.98
CA VAL A 491 0.44 17.17 -7.59
C VAL A 491 -0.79 17.58 -6.79
N PHE A 492 -1.14 16.78 -5.79
CA PHE A 492 -2.13 17.14 -4.80
C PHE A 492 -1.65 16.76 -3.39
N TRP A 493 -2.14 17.49 -2.40
CA TRP A 493 -1.82 17.32 -1.00
C TRP A 493 -3.10 17.33 -0.18
N ARG A 494 -3.36 16.23 0.52
CA ARG A 494 -4.55 16.03 1.36
C ARG A 494 -4.14 16.07 2.82
N ASN A 495 -4.94 16.76 3.61
CA ASN A 495 -4.75 16.84 5.06
C ASN A 495 -6.07 16.57 5.75
N GLU A 496 -6.05 15.74 6.77
CA GLU A 496 -7.24 15.36 7.53
C GLU A 496 -6.90 15.27 9.01
N LEU A 497 -7.73 15.88 9.84
CA LEU A 497 -7.66 15.82 11.29
C LEU A 497 -8.97 15.24 11.82
N SER A 498 -8.89 14.09 12.48
CA SER A 498 -10.02 13.42 13.11
C SER A 498 -9.90 13.47 14.63
N LEU A 499 -10.99 13.74 15.33
CA LEU A 499 -11.10 13.55 16.78
C LEU A 499 -11.67 12.16 17.05
N LEU A 500 -10.98 11.32 17.82
CA LEU A 500 -11.37 9.94 18.09
C LEU A 500 -12.19 9.87 19.38
N LEU A 501 -13.51 9.74 19.25
CA LEU A 501 -14.42 9.58 20.37
C LEU A 501 -14.83 8.10 20.52
N PRO A 502 -15.05 7.62 21.76
CA PRO A 502 -15.63 6.31 21.97
C PRO A 502 -17.04 6.26 21.37
N GLY A 503 -17.40 5.13 20.77
CA GLY A 503 -18.75 4.85 20.29
C GLY A 503 -19.66 4.34 21.41
N PHE A 504 -20.53 3.39 21.09
CA PHE A 504 -21.46 2.81 22.07
C PHE A 504 -20.74 1.95 23.12
N SER A 505 -21.15 2.06 24.38
CA SER A 505 -20.51 1.33 25.48
C SER A 505 -20.95 -0.13 25.61
N SER A 506 -22.17 -0.49 25.17
CA SER A 506 -22.72 -1.84 25.30
C SER A 506 -22.05 -2.84 24.36
N LYS A 507 -21.96 -4.12 24.74
CA LYS A 507 -21.31 -5.16 23.92
C LYS A 507 -21.91 -5.24 22.51
N MET A 508 -23.25 -5.22 22.40
CA MET A 508 -23.94 -5.22 21.10
C MET A 508 -23.70 -3.90 20.35
N GLY A 509 -23.74 -2.76 21.05
CA GLY A 509 -23.51 -1.45 20.46
C GLY A 509 -22.11 -1.30 19.87
N ARG A 510 -21.07 -1.81 20.53
CA ARG A 510 -19.68 -1.77 20.03
C ARG A 510 -19.50 -2.50 18.70
N ARG A 511 -20.27 -3.58 18.45
CA ARG A 511 -20.23 -4.28 17.17
C ARG A 511 -20.72 -3.40 16.01
N PHE A 512 -21.67 -2.51 16.28
CA PHE A 512 -22.17 -1.54 15.29
C PHE A 512 -21.32 -0.27 15.22
N MET A 513 -20.95 0.30 16.37
CA MET A 513 -20.15 1.52 16.43
C MET A 513 -19.32 1.51 17.70
N SER A 514 -18.08 1.05 17.59
CA SER A 514 -17.08 1.11 18.67
C SER A 514 -16.41 2.47 18.76
N GLN A 515 -16.41 3.23 17.66
CA GLN A 515 -15.73 4.52 17.56
C GLN A 515 -16.54 5.48 16.68
N PHE A 516 -16.59 6.73 17.10
CA PHE A 516 -17.14 7.86 16.33
C PHE A 516 -16.06 8.92 16.18
N ALA A 517 -15.80 9.38 14.96
CA ALA A 517 -14.69 10.25 14.66
C ALA A 517 -15.09 11.40 13.73
N PRO A 518 -15.55 12.55 14.26
CA PRO A 518 -15.69 13.75 13.45
C PRO A 518 -14.32 14.20 12.93
N TYR A 519 -14.30 14.67 11.69
CA TYR A 519 -13.08 15.10 11.03
C TYR A 519 -13.29 16.35 10.18
N MET A 520 -12.17 17.06 9.99
CA MET A 520 -12.07 18.14 9.02
C MET A 520 -10.90 17.87 8.08
N ALA A 521 -11.03 18.28 6.83
CA ALA A 521 -10.02 18.06 5.83
C ALA A 521 -9.81 19.27 4.92
N LEU A 522 -8.54 19.49 4.54
CA LEU A 522 -8.13 20.54 3.61
C LEU A 522 -7.24 19.91 2.55
N ASP A 523 -7.67 20.01 1.30
CA ASP A 523 -7.00 19.42 0.15
C ASP A 523 -6.59 20.53 -0.82
N LEU A 524 -5.36 20.45 -1.33
CA LEU A 524 -4.82 21.38 -2.33
C LEU A 524 -4.32 20.57 -3.52
N GLY A 525 -4.40 21.12 -4.73
CA GLY A 525 -3.69 20.53 -5.84
C GLY A 525 -3.59 21.41 -7.06
N MET A 526 -2.67 21.02 -7.94
CA MET A 526 -2.32 21.75 -9.15
C MET A 526 -1.94 20.78 -10.27
N VAL A 527 -2.44 21.07 -11.47
CA VAL A 527 -2.08 20.39 -12.71
C VAL A 527 -1.49 21.41 -13.66
N ALA A 528 -0.39 21.07 -14.32
CA ALA A 528 0.26 21.95 -15.28
C ALA A 528 -0.64 22.16 -16.51
N ASN A 529 -0.87 23.42 -16.89
CA ASN A 529 -1.65 23.74 -18.07
C ASN A 529 -0.76 23.75 -19.31
N ALA A 530 -0.97 22.77 -20.20
CA ALA A 530 -0.26 22.65 -21.47
C ALA A 530 -1.21 22.05 -22.52
N PRO A 531 -2.17 22.83 -23.06
CA PRO A 531 -3.21 22.32 -23.97
C PRO A 531 -2.64 21.64 -25.21
N LEU A 532 -1.52 22.14 -25.73
CA LEU A 532 -0.80 21.53 -26.85
C LEU A 532 -0.33 20.10 -26.57
N ARG A 533 -0.17 19.72 -25.29
CA ARG A 533 0.19 18.37 -24.82
C ARG A 533 -0.99 17.67 -24.14
N ASN A 534 -2.21 17.94 -24.58
CA ASN A 534 -3.43 17.34 -24.03
C ASN A 534 -3.60 17.55 -22.51
N SER A 535 -3.06 18.64 -21.94
CA SER A 535 -3.05 18.89 -20.49
C SER A 535 -3.85 20.15 -20.18
N PHE A 536 -5.06 19.97 -19.63
CA PHE A 536 -5.97 21.05 -19.26
C PHE A 536 -5.86 21.29 -17.75
N GLY A 537 -4.88 22.12 -17.39
CA GLY A 537 -4.44 22.30 -16.01
C GLY A 537 -5.08 23.47 -15.28
N GLY A 538 -4.86 23.51 -13.97
CA GLY A 538 -5.35 24.54 -13.05
C GLY A 538 -5.05 24.16 -11.62
N SER A 539 -5.40 25.04 -10.67
CA SER A 539 -5.34 24.78 -9.24
C SER A 539 -6.73 24.62 -8.63
N LEU A 540 -6.80 23.84 -7.56
CA LEU A 540 -8.03 23.51 -6.86
C LEU A 540 -7.77 23.38 -5.36
N VAL A 541 -8.60 24.03 -4.55
CA VAL A 541 -8.56 23.95 -3.08
C VAL A 541 -9.93 23.52 -2.57
N GLY A 542 -9.95 22.42 -1.85
CA GLY A 542 -11.15 21.79 -1.32
C GLY A 542 -11.14 21.69 0.19
N THR A 543 -12.31 21.80 0.81
CA THR A 543 -12.51 21.55 2.24
C THR A 543 -13.58 20.49 2.44
N THR A 544 -13.46 19.71 3.52
CA THR A 544 -14.45 18.70 3.91
C THR A 544 -14.67 18.72 5.41
N LEU A 545 -15.93 18.59 5.82
CA LEU A 545 -16.33 18.32 7.20
C LEU A 545 -17.16 17.05 7.19
N GLY A 546 -16.89 16.13 8.10
CA GLY A 546 -17.62 14.86 8.16
C GLY A 546 -17.41 14.12 9.46
N PHE A 547 -17.92 12.90 9.50
CA PHE A 547 -17.62 11.96 10.57
C PHE A 547 -17.53 10.54 10.03
N HIS A 548 -16.63 9.78 10.64
CA HIS A 548 -16.52 8.35 10.46
C HIS A 548 -17.11 7.64 11.67
N ALA A 549 -17.99 6.67 11.46
CA ALA A 549 -18.48 5.77 12.48
C ALA A 549 -18.03 4.35 12.14
N SER A 550 -17.22 3.74 13.00
CA SER A 550 -16.66 2.42 12.76
C SER A 550 -16.98 1.45 13.89
N GLY A 551 -17.29 0.21 13.53
CA GLY A 551 -17.47 -0.94 14.42
C GLY A 551 -16.99 -2.24 13.76
N GLU A 552 -17.29 -3.37 14.40
CA GLU A 552 -16.96 -4.70 13.86
C GLU A 552 -17.74 -5.00 12.57
N ILE A 553 -19.03 -4.64 12.55
CA ILE A 553 -19.99 -4.99 11.49
C ILE A 553 -20.23 -3.83 10.54
N LEU A 554 -20.29 -2.59 11.05
CA LEU A 554 -20.65 -1.40 10.27
C LEU A 554 -19.49 -0.41 10.22
N ASP A 555 -19.23 0.13 9.03
CA ASP A 555 -18.34 1.25 8.79
C ASP A 555 -19.10 2.28 7.94
N MET A 556 -19.18 3.52 8.41
CA MET A 556 -19.96 4.58 7.78
C MET A 556 -19.16 5.88 7.74
N ASP A 557 -19.17 6.54 6.58
CA ASP A 557 -18.67 7.88 6.38
C ASP A 557 -19.80 8.79 5.87
N LEU A 558 -20.00 9.91 6.54
CA LEU A 558 -20.88 10.98 6.08
C LEU A 558 -20.08 12.27 6.06
N SER A 559 -20.06 12.93 4.91
CA SER A 559 -19.27 14.15 4.74
C SER A 559 -19.91 15.16 3.80
N TYR A 560 -19.59 16.42 4.05
CA TYR A 560 -19.91 17.55 3.21
C TYR A 560 -18.60 18.20 2.74
N SER A 561 -18.41 18.26 1.43
CA SER A 561 -17.21 18.82 0.82
C SER A 561 -17.57 20.00 -0.07
N ASN A 562 -16.71 21.01 -0.13
CA ASN A 562 -16.89 22.17 -1.00
C ASN A 562 -15.55 22.67 -1.55
N ILE A 563 -15.58 23.31 -2.72
CA ILE A 563 -14.42 23.99 -3.29
C ILE A 563 -14.34 25.42 -2.77
N LEU A 564 -13.19 25.77 -2.21
CA LEU A 564 -12.86 27.11 -1.76
C LEU A 564 -12.35 27.97 -2.92
N THR A 565 -11.40 27.45 -3.70
CA THR A 565 -10.75 28.18 -4.79
C THR A 565 -10.51 27.27 -5.99
N GLN A 566 -10.69 27.80 -7.20
CA GLN A 566 -10.39 27.12 -8.46
C GLN A 566 -9.94 28.12 -9.53
N SER A 567 -9.02 27.71 -10.41
CA SER A 567 -8.50 28.59 -11.48
C SER A 567 -9.47 28.86 -12.63
N THR A 568 -10.27 27.88 -13.04
CA THR A 568 -11.27 28.06 -14.10
C THR A 568 -12.61 28.53 -13.52
N PRO A 569 -13.37 29.39 -14.23
CA PRO A 569 -14.73 29.74 -13.84
C PRO A 569 -15.59 28.48 -13.68
N ARG A 570 -16.42 28.46 -12.64
CA ARG A 570 -17.33 27.35 -12.35
C ARG A 570 -18.36 27.25 -13.46
N GLU A 571 -18.45 26.12 -14.15
CA GLU A 571 -19.54 25.89 -15.11
C GLU A 571 -20.91 26.00 -14.41
N GLN A 572 -21.88 26.63 -15.08
CA GLN A 572 -23.26 26.71 -14.61
C GLN A 572 -23.84 25.28 -14.49
N GLY A 573 -24.09 24.82 -13.26
CA GLY A 573 -24.65 23.48 -12.98
C GLY A 573 -23.81 22.62 -12.02
N ASN A 574 -22.58 23.03 -11.70
CA ASN A 574 -21.85 22.47 -10.56
C ASN A 574 -22.36 23.08 -9.27
N ALA A 575 -23.33 22.41 -8.64
CA ALA A 575 -23.89 22.80 -7.35
C ALA A 575 -22.77 23.00 -6.31
N THR A 576 -22.93 24.05 -5.51
CA THR A 576 -22.10 24.31 -4.33
C THR A 576 -22.35 23.23 -3.29
N GLY A 577 -21.27 22.61 -2.80
CA GLY A 577 -21.39 21.61 -1.74
C GLY A 577 -21.79 20.22 -2.24
N LEU A 578 -21.04 19.22 -1.82
CA LEU A 578 -21.25 17.82 -2.15
C LEU A 578 -21.44 17.04 -0.85
N PHE A 579 -22.61 16.44 -0.68
CA PHE A 579 -22.83 15.44 0.36
C PHE A 579 -22.38 14.08 -0.13
N GLN A 580 -21.48 13.45 0.60
CA GLN A 580 -20.98 12.10 0.35
C GLN A 580 -21.41 11.19 1.48
N VAL A 581 -21.89 10.00 1.12
CA VAL A 581 -22.25 8.95 2.05
C VAL A 581 -21.58 7.69 1.58
N ARG A 582 -20.87 7.00 2.47
CA ARG A 582 -20.36 5.65 2.27
C ARG A 582 -20.79 4.79 3.45
N THR A 583 -21.26 3.60 3.17
CA THR A 583 -21.66 2.61 4.17
C THR A 583 -21.07 1.27 3.75
N LEU A 584 -20.55 0.52 4.71
CA LEU A 584 -19.95 -0.80 4.50
C LEU A 584 -20.37 -1.71 5.66
N LEU A 585 -20.85 -2.89 5.31
CA LEU A 585 -21.21 -3.96 6.22
C LEU A 585 -20.21 -5.11 6.06
N ARG A 586 -19.75 -5.68 7.18
CA ARG A 586 -18.82 -6.82 7.27
C ARG A 586 -19.52 -8.02 7.90
N PHE A 587 -19.30 -9.21 7.36
CA PHE A 587 -19.93 -10.47 7.78
C PHE A 587 -18.91 -11.58 7.98
#